data_AF-A0A9K3HGW7-F1
#
_entry.id   AF-A0A9K3HGW7-F1
#
_cell.length_a   1.000
_cell.length_b   1.000
_cell.length_c   1.000
_cell.angle_alpha   90.00
_cell.angle_beta   90.00
_cell.angle_gamma   90.00
#
_symmetry.space_group_name_H-M   'P 1'
#
loop_
_entity.id
_entity.type
_entity.pdbx_description
1 polymer ?
#
loop_
_entity_poly.entity_id
_entity_poly.type
_entity_poly.pdbx_seq_one_letter_code
_entity_poly.pdbx_strand_id
1 'polypeptide(L)'
;MKSVTRTNLLSFVSLRSPASGAKPVNHDGNSDGVVARSRNRDGGALSAIPAAVLRNLSDKLYEKRNNVALEVEGIVKNLTAAGDHDKITAVIKLLTHEYTYSPQANHRKGGLIGLAAATVGLSSEAVQHLEAYF
;
A
#
# COMPACT_ATOMS: atom_id res chain seq x y z
N MET A 1 41.01 32.59 21.81
CA MET A 1 40.00 32.17 20.82
C MET A 1 38.72 31.74 21.56
N LYS A 2 37.58 32.30 21.15
CA LYS A 2 36.17 31.95 21.45
C LYS A 2 35.59 32.37 22.81
N SER A 3 35.00 33.57 22.76
CA SER A 3 33.90 34.08 23.57
C SER A 3 32.56 33.42 23.17
N VAL A 4 31.50 33.72 23.95
CA VAL A 4 30.05 33.67 23.66
C VAL A 4 29.31 32.47 24.28
N THR A 5 28.84 32.61 25.53
CA THR A 5 27.54 33.16 26.02
C THR A 5 26.37 32.15 25.94
N ARG A 6 25.97 31.63 27.10
CA ARG A 6 24.66 31.00 27.36
C ARG A 6 23.77 32.03 28.05
N THR A 7 22.69 32.47 27.40
CA THR A 7 21.51 32.96 28.12
C THR A 7 20.25 32.65 27.32
N ASN A 8 19.39 31.88 27.97
CA ASN A 8 18.05 31.47 27.54
C ASN A 8 17.11 32.69 27.68
N LEU A 9 16.36 33.04 26.64
CA LEU A 9 15.27 34.03 26.74
C LEU A 9 14.00 33.45 26.11
N LEU A 10 13.23 32.73 26.93
CA LEU A 10 11.82 32.47 26.69
C LEU A 10 11.06 33.80 26.86
N SER A 11 10.51 34.34 25.77
CA SER A 11 9.60 35.47 25.80
C SER A 11 8.22 35.07 25.27
N PHE A 12 7.29 35.19 26.20
CA PHE A 12 5.84 35.17 26.18
C PHE A 12 5.14 35.67 24.90
N VAL A 13 4.18 34.85 24.44
CA VAL A 13 2.73 35.14 24.39
C VAL A 13 2.26 36.54 23.95
N SER A 14 1.39 36.50 22.94
CA SER A 14 0.25 37.39 22.65
C SER A 14 0.51 38.68 21.87
N LEU A 15 0.37 38.59 20.54
CA LEU A 15 -0.26 39.66 19.76
C LEU A 15 -1.52 39.13 19.05
N ARG A 16 -2.67 39.58 19.53
CA ARG A 16 -3.97 39.52 18.87
C ARG A 16 -4.09 40.74 17.96
N SER A 17 -4.59 40.55 16.73
CA SER A 17 -5.31 41.61 16.01
C SER A 17 -6.39 41.00 15.11
N PRO A 18 -7.61 41.56 15.08
CA PRO A 18 -8.73 41.08 14.27
C PRO A 18 -8.93 41.93 13.01
N ALA A 19 -9.37 41.30 11.91
CA ALA A 19 -10.23 41.88 10.85
C ALA A 19 -10.51 40.76 9.84
N SER A 20 -11.72 40.20 9.80
CA SER A 20 -12.87 40.68 9.01
C SER A 20 -12.73 40.38 7.51
N GLY A 21 -13.54 39.44 7.02
CA GLY A 21 -13.89 39.37 5.60
C GLY A 21 -14.02 37.96 5.02
N ALA A 22 -15.18 37.33 5.18
CA ALA A 22 -15.88 36.58 4.12
C ALA A 22 -17.14 35.91 4.71
N LYS A 23 -18.30 36.18 4.11
CA LYS A 23 -19.56 35.48 4.40
C LYS A 23 -19.45 34.00 3.99
N PRO A 24 -20.13 33.06 4.67
CA PRO A 24 -20.30 31.72 4.14
C PRO A 24 -21.17 31.78 2.87
N VAL A 25 -20.62 31.30 1.75
CA VAL A 25 -21.40 31.04 0.54
C VAL A 25 -22.05 29.67 0.74
N ASN A 26 -23.34 29.66 1.03
CA ASN A 26 -24.15 28.44 0.99
C ASN A 26 -24.39 28.10 -0.49
N HIS A 27 -23.62 27.15 -1.02
CA HIS A 27 -24.03 26.42 -2.20
C HIS A 27 -24.86 25.22 -1.75
N ASP A 28 -26.17 25.42 -1.71
CA ASP A 28 -27.15 24.34 -1.81
C ASP A 28 -26.92 23.65 -3.16
N GLY A 29 -26.14 22.58 -3.12
CA GLY A 29 -25.80 21.74 -4.25
C GLY A 29 -26.05 20.30 -3.88
N ASN A 30 -27.30 19.89 -4.08
CA ASN A 30 -27.71 18.50 -4.23
C ASN A 30 -26.63 17.71 -5.01
N SER A 31 -25.94 16.81 -4.31
CA SER A 31 -25.16 15.73 -4.93
C SER A 31 -25.61 14.43 -4.31
N ASP A 32 -26.65 13.88 -4.93
CA ASP A 32 -26.76 12.49 -5.32
C ASP A 32 -26.07 11.48 -4.39
N GLY A 33 -26.92 10.77 -3.65
CA GLY A 33 -26.56 9.63 -2.81
C GLY A 33 -26.00 8.44 -3.60
N VAL A 34 -24.78 8.56 -4.12
CA VAL A 34 -24.02 7.43 -4.69
C VAL A 34 -23.04 6.85 -3.66
N VAL A 35 -23.38 6.89 -2.38
CA VAL A 35 -22.62 6.20 -1.32
C VAL A 35 -23.27 4.87 -0.96
N ALA A 36 -23.64 4.10 -1.99
CA ALA A 36 -23.75 2.65 -1.86
C ALA A 36 -22.33 2.08 -1.84
N ARG A 37 -21.66 2.27 -0.70
CA ARG A 37 -20.34 1.73 -0.38
C ARG A 37 -20.42 0.21 -0.51
N SER A 38 -19.95 -0.29 -1.66
CA SER A 38 -19.61 -1.69 -1.97
C SER A 38 -18.62 -2.20 -0.92
N ARG A 39 -19.12 -2.55 0.27
CA ARG A 39 -18.35 -3.03 1.43
C ARG A 39 -18.00 -4.51 1.36
N ASN A 40 -17.94 -5.11 0.16
CA ASN A 40 -17.71 -6.56 0.07
C ASN A 40 -16.92 -7.00 -1.17
N ARG A 41 -15.75 -6.40 -1.41
CA ARG A 41 -14.80 -6.87 -2.45
C ARG A 41 -13.43 -7.31 -1.91
N ASP A 42 -13.27 -7.34 -0.59
CA ASP A 42 -11.95 -7.63 0.02
C ASP A 42 -11.77 -9.14 0.32
N GLY A 43 -12.82 -9.95 0.18
CA GLY A 43 -12.78 -11.40 0.40
C GLY A 43 -11.99 -12.19 -0.66
N GLY A 44 -11.67 -11.59 -1.80
CA GLY A 44 -10.94 -12.26 -2.88
C GLY A 44 -9.46 -12.51 -2.56
N ALA A 45 -8.80 -11.58 -1.86
CA ALA A 45 -7.35 -11.66 -1.62
C ALA A 45 -6.97 -12.84 -0.71
N LEU A 46 -7.74 -13.04 0.36
CA LEU A 46 -7.53 -14.13 1.31
C LEU A 46 -7.87 -15.50 0.71
N SER A 47 -8.71 -15.54 -0.32
CA SER A 47 -8.96 -16.76 -1.11
C SER A 47 -7.84 -17.06 -2.11
N ALA A 48 -7.11 -16.02 -2.54
CA ALA A 48 -6.07 -16.12 -3.56
C ALA A 48 -4.69 -16.42 -2.97
N ILE A 49 -4.36 -15.89 -1.79
CA ILE A 49 -3.08 -16.10 -1.13
C ILE A 49 -3.26 -16.92 0.17
N PRO A 50 -2.55 -18.06 0.33
CA PRO A 50 -2.57 -18.83 1.56
C PRO A 50 -2.15 -18.00 2.79
N ALA A 51 -2.82 -18.19 3.93
CA ALA A 51 -2.49 -17.48 5.16
C ALA A 51 -1.04 -17.68 5.63
N ALA A 52 -0.45 -18.85 5.32
CA ALA A 52 0.96 -19.13 5.61
C ALA A 52 1.91 -18.22 4.81
N VAL A 53 1.58 -17.94 3.55
CA VAL A 53 2.35 -17.02 2.68
C VAL A 53 2.35 -15.61 3.28
N LEU A 54 1.16 -15.13 3.64
CA LEU A 54 0.99 -13.82 4.28
C LEU A 54 1.79 -13.72 5.59
N ARG A 55 1.67 -14.72 6.47
CA ARG A 55 2.42 -14.73 7.72
C ARG A 55 3.94 -14.70 7.49
N ASN A 56 4.42 -15.48 6.53
CA ASN A 56 5.85 -15.61 6.26
C ASN A 56 6.43 -14.38 5.54
N LEU A 57 5.63 -13.60 4.80
CA LEU A 57 6.05 -12.30 4.25
C LEU A 57 6.48 -11.33 5.35
N SER A 58 5.88 -11.47 6.54
CA SER A 58 6.16 -10.67 7.73
C SER A 58 7.20 -11.29 8.66
N ASP A 59 7.86 -12.40 8.28
CA ASP A 59 8.86 -13.08 9.11
C ASP A 59 10.01 -12.13 9.45
N LYS A 60 10.72 -12.32 10.57
CA LYS A 60 11.86 -11.45 10.94
C LYS A 60 13.06 -11.64 10.02
N LEU A 61 13.23 -12.84 9.45
CA LEU A 61 14.34 -13.21 8.59
C LEU A 61 14.07 -12.81 7.14
N TYR A 62 15.00 -12.05 6.55
CA TYR A 62 14.88 -11.59 5.17
C TYR A 62 14.80 -12.76 4.16
N GLU A 63 15.62 -13.78 4.32
CA GLU A 63 15.64 -14.94 3.41
C GLU A 63 14.28 -15.64 3.32
N LYS A 64 13.58 -15.77 4.45
CA LYS A 64 12.22 -16.33 4.47
C LYS A 64 11.23 -15.46 3.71
N ARG A 65 11.35 -14.12 3.80
CA ARG A 65 10.51 -13.19 3.03
C ARG A 65 10.78 -13.30 1.53
N ASN A 66 12.03 -13.52 1.14
CA ASN A 66 12.39 -13.67 -0.26
C ASN A 66 11.84 -14.96 -0.85
N ASN A 67 11.98 -16.07 -0.12
CA ASN A 67 11.48 -17.37 -0.55
C ASN A 67 9.96 -17.35 -0.74
N VAL A 68 9.23 -16.75 0.20
CA VAL A 68 7.77 -16.68 0.11
C VAL A 68 7.27 -15.65 -0.92
N ALA A 69 8.09 -14.65 -1.25
CA ALA A 69 7.74 -13.70 -2.31
C ALA A 69 7.70 -14.39 -3.69
N LEU A 70 8.55 -15.40 -3.92
CA LEU A 70 8.48 -16.22 -5.14
C LEU A 70 7.15 -16.99 -5.24
N GLU A 71 6.58 -17.42 -4.11
CA GLU A 71 5.23 -18.00 -4.10
C GLU A 71 4.16 -16.96 -4.45
N VAL A 72 4.28 -15.72 -3.96
CA VAL A 72 3.36 -14.63 -4.33
C VAL A 72 3.43 -14.35 -5.84
N GLU A 73 4.63 -14.29 -6.40
CA GLU A 73 4.83 -14.15 -7.85
C GLU A 73 4.11 -15.27 -8.60
N GLY A 74 4.33 -16.53 -8.22
CA GLY A 74 3.68 -17.69 -8.86
C GLY A 74 2.15 -17.66 -8.76
N ILE A 75 1.61 -17.26 -7.61
CA ILE A 75 0.16 -17.07 -7.45
C ILE A 75 -0.35 -16.00 -8.40
N VAL A 76 0.31 -14.84 -8.47
CA VAL A 76 -0.12 -13.75 -9.35
C VAL A 76 0.00 -14.14 -10.82
N LYS A 77 1.05 -14.86 -11.22
CA LYS A 77 1.18 -15.42 -12.58
C LYS A 77 0.00 -16.32 -12.94
N ASN A 78 -0.37 -17.23 -12.05
CA ASN A 78 -1.50 -18.14 -12.28
C ASN A 78 -2.83 -17.39 -12.40
N LEU A 79 -3.04 -16.36 -11.57
CA LEU A 79 -4.23 -15.52 -11.65
C LEU A 79 -4.25 -14.69 -12.94
N THR A 80 -3.10 -14.20 -13.42
CA THR A 80 -2.98 -13.49 -14.70
C THR A 80 -3.35 -14.40 -15.84
N ALA A 81 -2.78 -15.61 -15.89
CA ALA A 81 -3.07 -16.61 -16.91
C ALA A 81 -4.55 -17.06 -16.89
N ALA A 82 -5.19 -17.05 -15.72
CA ALA A 82 -6.61 -17.36 -15.57
C ALA A 82 -7.54 -16.16 -15.90
N GLY A 83 -7.01 -14.95 -16.10
CA GLY A 83 -7.81 -13.73 -16.28
C GLY A 83 -8.52 -13.26 -15.00
N ASP A 84 -8.09 -13.72 -13.83
CA ASP A 84 -8.69 -13.44 -12.52
C ASP A 84 -8.30 -12.03 -11.98
N HIS A 85 -8.60 -10.99 -12.76
CA HIS A 85 -8.21 -9.61 -12.47
C HIS A 85 -8.75 -9.07 -11.14
N ASP A 86 -9.91 -9.55 -10.69
CA ASP A 86 -10.48 -9.19 -9.38
C ASP A 86 -9.62 -9.70 -8.22
N LYS A 87 -9.13 -10.95 -8.31
CA LYS A 87 -8.25 -11.53 -7.30
C LYS A 87 -6.89 -10.85 -7.29
N ILE A 88 -6.33 -10.55 -8.46
CA ILE A 88 -5.11 -9.74 -8.60
C ILE A 88 -5.27 -8.39 -7.90
N THR A 89 -6.36 -7.68 -8.19
CA THR A 89 -6.65 -6.38 -7.57
C THR A 89 -6.76 -6.52 -6.05
N ALA A 90 -7.39 -7.58 -5.57
CA ALA A 90 -7.52 -7.85 -4.14
C ALA A 90 -6.15 -8.12 -3.49
N VAL A 91 -5.27 -8.90 -4.13
CA VAL A 91 -3.90 -9.15 -3.67
C VAL A 91 -3.09 -7.85 -3.55
N ILE A 92 -3.11 -7.01 -4.57
CA ILE A 92 -2.39 -5.73 -4.57
C ILE A 92 -2.90 -4.81 -3.45
N LYS A 93 -4.22 -4.73 -3.28
CA LYS A 93 -4.83 -3.96 -2.20
C LYS A 93 -4.43 -4.49 -0.83
N LEU A 94 -4.43 -5.81 -0.63
CA LEU A 94 -4.01 -6.44 0.61
C LEU A 94 -2.56 -6.09 0.95
N LEU A 95 -1.63 -6.29 0.00
CA LEU A 95 -0.21 -5.96 0.19
C LEU A 95 -0.01 -4.46 0.45
N THR A 96 -0.80 -3.60 -0.16
CA THR A 96 -0.70 -2.15 0.05
C THR A 96 -1.25 -1.75 1.43
N HIS A 97 -2.51 -2.07 1.71
CA HIS A 97 -3.18 -1.56 2.90
C HIS A 97 -2.78 -2.29 4.19
N GLU A 98 -2.62 -3.61 4.15
CA GLU A 98 -2.31 -4.41 5.35
C GLU A 98 -0.80 -4.50 5.64
N TYR A 99 0.04 -4.34 4.61
CA TYR A 99 1.50 -4.45 4.77
C TYR A 99 2.22 -3.11 4.64
N THR A 100 2.14 -2.40 3.49
CA THR A 100 2.96 -1.20 3.29
C THR A 100 2.58 -0.02 4.19
N TYR A 101 1.30 0.08 4.58
CA TYR A 101 0.84 1.05 5.57
C TYR A 101 0.89 0.56 7.03
N SER A 102 1.34 -0.67 7.27
CA SER A 102 1.40 -1.22 8.62
C SER A 102 2.39 -0.45 9.51
N PRO A 103 2.08 -0.23 10.80
CA PRO A 103 3.05 0.30 11.76
C PRO A 103 4.22 -0.67 12.00
N GLN A 104 4.03 -1.96 11.70
CA GLN A 104 5.06 -2.98 11.91
C GLN A 104 6.10 -2.96 10.78
N ALA A 105 7.36 -2.76 11.15
CA ALA A 105 8.46 -2.65 10.18
C ALA A 105 8.63 -3.92 9.31
N ASN A 106 8.38 -5.10 9.88
CA ASN A 106 8.49 -6.37 9.15
C ASN A 106 7.36 -6.52 8.12
N HIS A 107 6.15 -6.05 8.44
CA HIS A 107 5.03 -6.03 7.49
C HIS A 107 5.35 -5.11 6.34
N ARG A 108 5.81 -3.87 6.58
CA ARG A 108 6.16 -2.94 5.49
C ARG A 108 7.21 -3.51 4.55
N LYS A 109 8.28 -4.10 5.11
CA LYS A 109 9.34 -4.74 4.33
C LYS A 109 8.79 -5.93 3.52
N GLY A 110 7.98 -6.79 4.14
CA GLY A 110 7.31 -7.90 3.47
C GLY A 110 6.38 -7.45 2.34
N GLY A 111 5.60 -6.39 2.57
CA GLY A 111 4.66 -5.83 1.61
C GLY A 111 5.36 -5.28 0.37
N LEU A 112 6.48 -4.58 0.53
CA LEU A 112 7.25 -4.07 -0.60
C LEU A 112 7.85 -5.20 -1.45
N ILE A 113 8.41 -6.23 -0.81
CA ILE A 113 8.94 -7.40 -1.53
C ILE A 113 7.81 -8.15 -2.23
N GLY A 114 6.69 -8.39 -1.54
CA GLY A 114 5.52 -9.05 -2.12
C GLY A 114 4.90 -8.27 -3.27
N LEU A 115 4.88 -6.93 -3.20
CA LEU A 115 4.36 -6.08 -4.28
C LEU A 115 5.27 -6.08 -5.50
N ALA A 116 6.59 -6.08 -5.29
CA ALA A 116 7.55 -6.26 -6.37
C ALA A 116 7.36 -7.63 -7.05
N ALA A 117 7.27 -8.70 -6.28
CA ALA A 117 7.00 -10.05 -6.77
C ALA A 117 5.65 -10.15 -7.53
N ALA A 118 4.60 -9.53 -6.99
CA ALA A 118 3.30 -9.45 -7.68
C ALA A 118 3.43 -8.71 -9.02
N THR A 119 4.18 -7.61 -9.08
CA THR A 119 4.43 -6.86 -10.32
C THR A 119 5.16 -7.71 -11.36
N VAL A 120 6.17 -8.49 -10.95
CA VAL A 120 6.86 -9.44 -11.84
C VAL A 120 5.88 -10.49 -12.38
N GLY A 121 4.99 -11.02 -11.53
CA GLY A 121 3.98 -11.99 -11.94
C GLY A 121 2.91 -11.44 -12.88
N LEU A 122 2.66 -10.13 -12.87
CA LEU A 122 1.77 -9.47 -13.85
C LEU A 122 2.48 -9.23 -15.18
N SER A 123 3.80 -9.04 -15.17
CA SER A 123 4.58 -8.71 -16.36
C SER A 123 4.95 -9.92 -17.23
N SER A 124 4.64 -11.16 -16.81
CA SER A 124 5.20 -12.37 -17.42
C SER A 124 4.55 -12.87 -18.72
N GLU A 125 3.63 -12.12 -19.32
CA GLU A 125 3.11 -12.39 -20.68
C GLU A 125 4.21 -12.27 -21.77
N ALA A 126 5.32 -11.58 -21.49
CA ALA A 126 6.36 -11.31 -22.50
C ALA A 126 7.26 -12.51 -22.85
N VAL A 127 7.40 -13.51 -21.97
CA VAL A 127 8.38 -14.60 -22.18
C VAL A 127 7.81 -15.70 -23.09
N GLN A 128 6.49 -15.94 -23.06
CA GLN A 128 5.87 -16.98 -23.89
C GLN A 128 5.83 -16.64 -25.39
N HIS A 129 6.09 -15.38 -25.77
CA HIS A 129 6.21 -14.97 -27.17
C HIS A 129 7.65 -14.92 -27.70
N LEU A 130 8.67 -15.16 -26.86
CA LEU A 130 10.08 -15.09 -27.27
C LEU A 130 10.67 -16.42 -27.76
N GLU A 131 10.09 -17.57 -27.36
CA GLU A 131 10.56 -18.89 -27.82
C GLU A 131 10.04 -19.30 -29.20
N ALA A 132 9.12 -18.54 -29.81
CA ALA A 132 8.63 -18.81 -31.16
C ALA A 132 9.60 -18.39 -32.29
N TYR A 133 10.78 -17.87 -31.95
CA TYR A 133 11.77 -17.34 -32.92
C TYR A 133 13.19 -17.90 -32.76
N PHE A 134 13.41 -18.94 -31.94
CA PHE A 134 14.69 -19.67 -31.86
C PHE A 134 14.53 -21.14 -32.24
#